data_AF-A0A4Q6CI39-F1
#
_entry.id   AF-A0A4Q6CI39-F1
#
_cell.length_a   1.000
_cell.length_b   1.000
_cell.length_c   1.000
_cell.angle_alpha   90.00
_cell.angle_beta   90.00
_cell.angle_gamma   90.00
#
_symmetry.space_group_name_H-M   'P 1'
#
loop_
_entity.id
_entity.type
_entity.pdbx_description
1 polymer ?
#
loop_
_entity_poly.entity_id
_entity_poly.type
_entity_poly.pdbx_seq_one_letter_code
_entity_poly.pdbx_strand_id
1 'polypeptide(L)' 'MQWIGLTGGIATGKSTVSRILRERGYTVVDADILAREAVQIGTQANLEISRAFGPDSILPTGDL' A
#
# COMPACT_ATOMS: atom_id res chain seq x y z
N MET A 1 -18.51 -0.67 13.82
CA MET A 1 -17.24 -0.07 13.35
C MET A 1 -17.57 0.88 12.21
N GLN A 2 -17.10 2.12 12.24
CA GLN A 2 -17.27 3.06 11.12
C GLN A 2 -15.94 3.24 10.40
N TRP A 3 -15.96 3.22 9.07
CA TRP A 3 -14.79 3.45 8.22
C TRP A 3 -14.76 4.91 7.78
N ILE A 4 -13.61 5.55 7.91
CA ILE A 4 -13.39 6.94 7.48
C ILE A 4 -12.20 6.95 6.52
N GLY A 5 -12.44 7.43 5.30
CA GLY A 5 -11.40 7.58 4.29
C GLY A 5 -10.65 8.91 4.44
N LEU A 6 -9.34 8.85 4.70
CA LEU A 6 -8.46 10.01 4.62
C LEU A 6 -7.85 10.08 3.22
N THR A 7 -8.22 11.09 2.44
CA THR A 7 -7.72 11.31 1.07
C THR A 7 -7.18 12.74 0.90
N GLY A 8 -6.59 13.01 -0.26
CA GLY A 8 -5.92 14.26 -0.60
C GLY A 8 -4.86 14.06 -1.68
N GLY A 9 -4.52 15.13 -2.39
CA GLY A 9 -3.49 15.12 -3.43
C GLY A 9 -2.08 14.82 -2.92
N ILE A 10 -1.12 14.78 -3.83
CA ILE A 10 0.30 14.68 -3.47
C ILE A 10 0.71 15.90 -2.62
N ALA A 11 1.56 15.68 -1.61
CA ALA A 11 2.08 16.72 -0.72
C ALA A 11 1.04 17.53 0.09
N THR A 12 -0.21 17.09 0.20
CA THR A 12 -1.26 17.80 0.98
C THR A 12 -1.24 17.49 2.48
N GLY A 13 -0.23 16.79 2.98
CA GLY A 13 -0.09 16.49 4.42
C GLY A 13 -0.92 15.32 4.95
N LYS A 14 -1.41 14.40 4.09
CA LYS A 14 -2.14 13.19 4.51
C LYS A 14 -1.38 12.39 5.58
N SER A 15 -0.08 12.18 5.40
CA SER A 15 0.77 11.46 6.35
C SER A 15 0.88 12.17 7.71
N THR A 16 0.81 13.51 7.71
CA THR A 16 0.78 14.30 8.95
C THR A 16 -0.55 14.10 9.68
N VAL A 17 -1.67 14.18 8.96
CA VAL A 17 -3.01 13.97 9.55
C VAL A 17 -3.15 12.53 10.06
N SER A 18 -2.70 11.54 9.28
CA SER A 18 -2.76 10.13 9.66
C SER A 18 -1.92 9.84 10.92
N ARG A 19 -0.75 10.48 11.05
CA ARG A 19 0.06 10.42 12.28
C ARG A 19 -0.68 11.01 13.49
N ILE A 20 -1.28 12.20 13.35
CA ILE A 20 -2.04 12.83 14.45
C ILE A 20 -3.21 11.93 14.90
N LEU A 21 -3.90 11.26 13.96
CA LEU A 21 -4.96 10.32 14.29
C LEU A 21 -4.44 9.12 15.09
N ARG A 22 -3.30 8.55 14.69
CA ARG A 22 -2.63 7.47 15.45
C ARG A 22 -2.27 7.92 16.86
N GLU A 23 -1.67 9.10 17.01
CA GLU A 23 -1.29 9.68 18.31
C GLU A 23 -2.49 9.92 19.24
N ARG A 24 -3.69 10.12 18.67
CA ARG A 24 -4.95 10.24 19.43
C ARG A 24 -5.63 8.89 19.73
N GLY A 25 -4.98 7.77 19.41
CA GLY A 25 -5.49 6.43 19.70
C GLY A 25 -6.41 5.84 18.65
N TYR A 26 -6.54 6.46 17.47
CA TYR A 26 -7.30 5.87 16.37
C TYR A 26 -6.47 4.83 15.62
N THR A 27 -7.10 3.71 15.28
CA THR A 27 -6.53 2.75 14.34
C THR A 27 -6.52 3.38 12.95
N VAL A 28 -5.33 3.48 12.36
CA VAL A 28 -5.14 4.00 11.00
C VAL A 28 -4.58 2.88 10.13
N VAL A 29 -5.35 2.51 9.11
CA VAL A 29 -4.97 1.57 8.07
C VAL A 29 -4.39 2.36 6.91
N ASP A 30 -3.13 2.09 6.56
CA ASP A 30 -2.41 2.80 5.51
C ASP A 30 -2.45 2.01 4.21
N ALA A 31 -3.22 2.48 3.23
CA ALA A 31 -3.42 1.77 1.97
C ALA A 31 -2.13 1.68 1.14
N ASP A 32 -1.26 2.70 1.21
CA ASP A 32 -0.02 2.71 0.43
C ASP A 32 0.97 1.65 0.95
N ILE A 33 1.00 1.44 2.27
CA ILE A 33 1.82 0.38 2.89
C ILE A 33 1.24 -0.99 2.52
N LEU A 34 -0.06 -1.19 2.70
CA LEU A 34 -0.70 -2.47 2.41
C LEU A 34 -0.61 -2.85 0.93
N ALA A 35 -0.69 -1.88 0.01
CA ALA A 35 -0.52 -2.12 -1.41
C ALA A 35 0.89 -2.65 -1.73
N ARG A 36 1.93 -2.11 -1.09
CA ARG A 36 3.31 -2.60 -1.24
C ARG A 36 3.47 -4.00 -0.65
N GLU A 37 2.93 -4.25 0.53
CA GLU A 37 2.96 -5.57 1.18
C GLU A 37 2.22 -6.63 0.36
N ALA A 38 1.09 -6.27 -0.24
CA ALA A 38 0.26 -7.18 -1.03
C ALA A 38 0.98 -7.77 -2.25
N VAL A 39 1.97 -7.06 -2.80
CA VAL A 39 2.71 -7.46 -4.01
C VAL A 39 4.15 -7.88 -3.74
N GLN A 40 4.51 -8.08 -2.47
CA GLN A 40 5.85 -8.57 -2.10
C GLN A 40 6.17 -9.90 -2.77
N ILE A 41 7.46 -10.17 -2.89
CA ILE A 41 8.01 -11.39 -3.47
C ILE A 41 7.35 -12.63 -2.84
N GLY A 42 6.85 -13.53 -3.69
CA GLY A 42 6.22 -14.78 -3.25
C GLY A 42 4.76 -14.66 -2.82
N THR A 43 4.18 -13.46 -2.82
CA THR A 43 2.74 -13.28 -2.66
C THR A 43 1.98 -13.78 -3.90
N GLN A 44 0.71 -14.13 -3.72
CA GLN A 44 -0.16 -14.49 -4.84
C GLN A 44 -0.30 -13.34 -5.85
N ALA A 45 -0.41 -12.10 -5.37
CA ALA A 45 -0.56 -10.95 -6.26
C ALA A 45 0.69 -10.71 -7.12
N ASN A 46 1.89 -10.88 -6.56
CA ASN A 46 3.14 -10.80 -7.32
C ASN A 46 3.16 -11.82 -8.49
N LEU A 47 2.77 -13.07 -8.22
CA LEU A 47 2.67 -14.11 -9.24
C LEU A 47 1.60 -13.82 -10.30
N GLU A 48 0.45 -13.30 -9.87
CA GLU A 48 -0.64 -12.93 -10.77
C GLU A 48 -0.26 -11.76 -11.69
N ILE A 49 0.45 -10.77 -11.16
CA ILE A 49 0.97 -9.64 -11.94
C ILE A 49 1.96 -10.15 -12.99
N SER A 50 2.92 -10.99 -12.62
CA SER A 50 3.86 -11.59 -13.60
C SER A 50 3.14 -12.40 -14.69
N ARG A 51 2.09 -13.15 -14.34
CA ARG A 51 1.28 -13.89 -15.32
C ARG A 51 0.49 -12.98 -16.26
N ALA A 52 -0.04 -11.88 -15.74
CA ALA A 52 -0.89 -10.97 -16.50
C ALA A 52 -0.09 -10.02 -17.41
N PHE A 53 1.06 -9.54 -16.93
CA PHE A 53 1.85 -8.50 -17.58
C PHE A 53 3.20 -8.99 -18.15
N GLY A 54 3.55 -10.26 -17.91
CA GLY A 54 4.78 -10.89 -18.36
C GLY A 54 5.89 -10.87 -17.31
N PRO A 55 6.96 -11.68 -17.48
CA PRO A 55 8.04 -11.79 -16.51
C PRO A 55 8.84 -10.47 -16.36
N ASP A 56 8.87 -9.62 -17.39
CA ASP A 56 9.58 -8.33 -17.36
C ASP A 56 8.91 -7.27 -16.46
N SER A 57 7.69 -7.55 -15.96
CA SER A 57 7.05 -6.71 -14.94
C SER A 57 7.61 -6.91 -13.54
N ILE A 58 8.52 -7.88 -13.36
CA ILE A 58 9.17 -8.23 -12.09
C ILE A 58 10.67 -7.97 -12.25
N LEU A 59 11.26 -7.28 -11.28
CA LEU A 59 12.70 -7.07 -11.24
C LEU A 59 13.46 -8.39 -11.10
N PRO A 60 14.73 -8.48 -11.51
CA PRO A 60 15.54 -9.69 -11.32
C PRO A 60 15.68 -10.12 -9.86
N THR A 61 15.45 -9.21 -8.91
CA THR A 61 15.40 -9.49 -7.47
C THR A 61 14.15 -10.26 -7.04
N GLY A 62 13.13 -10.37 -7.90
CA GLY A 62 11.81 -10.95 -7.63
C GLY A 62 10.76 -9.92 -7.19
N ASP A 63 11.16 -8.66 -7.00
CA ASP A 63 10.28 -7.57 -6.56
C ASP A 63 9.49 -6.96 -7.72
N LEU A 64 8.37 -6.32 -7.42
CA LEU A 64 7.54 -5.62 -8.42
C LEU A 64 8.19 -4.29 -8.87
#